data_AF-A0A843TCY9-F1
#
_entry.id   AF-A0A843TCY9-F1
#
_cell.length_a   1.000
_cell.length_b   1.000
_cell.length_c   1.000
_cell.angle_alpha   90.00
_cell.angle_beta   90.00
_cell.angle_gamma   90.00
#
_symmetry.space_group_name_H-M   'P 1'
#
loop_
_entity.id
_entity.type
_entity.pdbx_description
1 polymer ?
#
loop_
_entity_poly.entity_id
_entity_poly.type
_entity_poly.pdbx_seq_one_letter_code
_entity_poly.pdbx_strand_id
1 'polypeptide(L)'
;MKLNRVRGLGDSMAWKSDPEAVSEPMIFLRAAAAQLLLATGAETTLAHTTAPRHLTRQTPDRHPLPTPLAWAPALIGTLAALAHVEQIRRPSERTTAALRILDAATVATGCVLLAYDLFATDGKPPSPLGSLAFASAGFIGATIERQERELRRAQLELRRRADVVERLIPRRKAKLDRVVIHV
;
A
#
# COMPACT_ATOMS: atom_id res chain seq x y z
N MET A 1 30.41 49.80 15.20
CA MET A 1 30.46 48.35 15.47
C MET A 1 29.09 47.74 15.17
N LYS A 2 29.02 46.78 14.24
CA LYS A 2 27.77 46.19 13.72
C LYS A 2 27.47 44.87 14.44
N LEU A 3 26.51 44.86 15.37
CA LEU A 3 25.98 43.67 16.04
C LEU A 3 24.49 43.51 15.66
N ASN A 4 24.21 43.08 14.44
CA ASN A 4 22.84 42.86 13.94
C ASN A 4 22.64 41.47 13.30
N ARG A 5 23.41 40.45 13.71
CA ARG A 5 23.48 39.17 12.98
C ARG A 5 23.20 37.91 13.81
N VAL A 6 22.43 38.00 14.90
CA VAL A 6 22.13 36.81 15.74
C VAL A 6 20.62 36.51 15.87
N ARG A 7 19.73 37.38 15.36
CA ARG A 7 18.28 37.20 15.51
C ARG A 7 17.60 36.33 14.43
N GLY A 8 18.33 35.82 13.45
CA GLY A 8 17.76 35.07 12.31
C GLY A 8 17.86 33.54 12.37
N LEU A 9 18.49 32.98 13.41
CA LEU A 9 18.75 31.53 13.50
C LEU A 9 17.74 30.75 14.35
N GLY A 10 16.85 31.45 15.08
CA GLY A 10 15.81 30.81 15.91
C GLY A 10 14.56 30.39 15.13
N ASP A 11 14.23 31.11 14.05
CA ASP A 11 13.04 30.84 13.22
C ASP A 11 13.31 29.80 12.11
N SER A 12 14.56 29.43 11.86
CA SER A 12 14.93 28.43 10.85
C SER A 12 14.94 26.98 11.37
N MET A 13 14.65 26.76 12.66
CA MET A 13 14.50 25.42 13.26
C MET A 13 13.05 25.07 13.62
N ALA A 14 12.08 25.81 13.07
CA ALA A 14 10.76 25.23 12.91
C ALA A 14 10.88 24.15 11.82
N TRP A 15 11.26 22.93 12.22
CA TRP A 15 11.02 21.72 11.44
C TRP A 15 9.50 21.65 11.27
N LYS A 16 8.98 22.34 10.25
CA LYS A 16 7.70 22.01 9.64
C LYS A 16 7.95 20.64 9.02
N SER A 17 7.70 19.59 9.79
CA SER A 17 7.47 18.27 9.23
C SER A 17 6.21 18.44 8.40
N ASP A 18 6.36 18.81 7.13
CA ASP A 18 5.22 18.87 6.23
C ASP A 18 4.62 17.47 6.22
N PRO A 19 3.39 17.30 6.76
CA PRO A 19 2.75 15.99 6.76
C PRO A 19 2.53 15.48 5.33
N GLU A 20 2.60 16.38 4.34
CA GLU A 20 2.54 16.07 2.91
C GLU A 20 3.76 15.27 2.41
N ALA A 21 4.96 15.52 2.94
CA ALA A 21 6.20 14.89 2.48
C ALA A 21 6.25 13.37 2.73
N VAL A 22 5.50 12.87 3.73
CA VAL A 22 5.42 11.43 4.04
C VAL A 22 4.28 10.74 3.27
N SER A 23 3.26 11.49 2.85
CA SER A 23 2.12 10.94 2.11
C SER A 23 2.41 10.64 0.63
N GLU A 24 3.26 11.43 -0.02
CA GLU A 24 3.64 11.23 -1.43
C GLU A 24 4.17 9.82 -1.74
N PRO A 25 5.18 9.28 -1.02
CA PRO A 25 5.70 7.94 -1.34
C PRO A 25 4.66 6.84 -1.15
N MET A 26 3.73 6.98 -0.20
CA MET A 26 2.66 5.98 0.00
C MET A 26 1.63 5.99 -1.13
N ILE A 27 1.35 7.15 -1.72
CA ILE A 27 0.46 7.25 -2.88
C ILE A 27 1.07 6.49 -4.07
N PHE A 28 2.37 6.69 -4.34
CA PHE A 28 3.06 5.97 -5.42
C PHE A 28 3.09 4.46 -5.19
N LEU A 29 3.38 4.01 -3.97
CA LEU A 29 3.39 2.57 -3.65
C LEU A 29 2.00 1.93 -3.84
N ARG A 30 0.93 2.63 -3.45
CA ARG A 30 -0.45 2.15 -3.68
C ARG A 30 -0.81 2.09 -5.16
N ALA A 31 -0.42 3.10 -5.93
CA ALA A 31 -0.64 3.12 -7.37
C ALA A 31 0.11 1.96 -8.06
N ALA A 32 1.35 1.70 -7.65
CA ALA A 32 2.15 0.57 -8.13
C ALA A 32 1.51 -0.78 -7.75
N ALA A 33 1.01 -0.93 -6.51
CA ALA A 33 0.29 -2.13 -6.09
C ALA A 33 -0.99 -2.34 -6.93
N ALA A 34 -1.76 -1.29 -7.18
CA ALA A 34 -2.95 -1.37 -8.04
C ALA A 34 -2.59 -1.81 -9.48
N GLN A 35 -1.53 -1.26 -10.05
CA GLN A 35 -1.05 -1.67 -11.39
C GLN A 35 -0.58 -3.12 -11.42
N LEU A 36 0.17 -3.56 -10.40
CA LEU A 36 0.61 -4.95 -10.27
C LEU A 36 -0.58 -5.91 -10.16
N LEU A 37 -1.60 -5.58 -9.37
CA LEU A 37 -2.81 -6.40 -9.21
C LEU A 37 -3.60 -6.52 -10.53
N LEU A 38 -3.69 -5.44 -11.30
CA LEU A 38 -4.33 -5.46 -12.62
C LEU A 38 -3.55 -6.30 -13.62
N ALA A 39 -2.23 -6.08 -13.72
CA ALA A 39 -1.37 -6.79 -14.65
C ALA A 39 -1.35 -8.29 -14.33
N THR A 40 -1.04 -8.65 -13.08
CA THR A 40 -0.97 -10.06 -12.65
C THR A 40 -2.33 -10.73 -12.67
N GLY A 41 -3.42 -10.03 -12.33
CA GLY A 41 -4.78 -10.56 -12.39
C GLY A 41 -5.23 -10.86 -13.83
N ALA A 42 -4.89 -9.99 -14.79
CA ALA A 42 -5.18 -10.21 -16.20
C ALA A 42 -4.34 -11.38 -16.77
N GLU A 43 -3.04 -11.39 -16.50
CA GLU A 43 -2.13 -12.45 -16.97
C GLU A 43 -2.50 -13.82 -16.42
N THR A 44 -2.78 -13.91 -15.12
CA THR A 44 -3.22 -15.16 -14.48
C THR A 44 -4.54 -15.65 -15.05
N THR A 45 -5.53 -14.77 -15.17
CA THR A 45 -6.82 -15.13 -15.76
C THR A 45 -6.65 -15.63 -17.19
N LEU A 46 -5.83 -14.95 -18.00
CA LEU A 46 -5.54 -15.36 -19.37
C LEU A 46 -4.90 -16.75 -19.39
N ALA A 47 -3.88 -16.99 -18.57
CA ALA A 47 -3.22 -18.29 -18.45
C ALA A 47 -4.18 -19.45 -18.10
N HIS A 48 -5.20 -19.17 -17.28
CA HIS A 48 -6.17 -20.19 -16.82
C HIS A 48 -7.43 -20.29 -17.70
N THR A 49 -7.71 -19.31 -18.56
CA THR A 49 -8.89 -19.29 -19.43
C THR A 49 -8.58 -19.61 -20.90
N THR A 50 -7.37 -19.34 -21.38
CA THR A 50 -6.99 -19.57 -22.79
C THR A 50 -6.42 -20.97 -23.07
N ALA A 51 -6.86 -22.00 -22.35
CA ALA A 51 -6.45 -23.37 -22.64
C ALA A 51 -6.65 -23.68 -24.14
N PRO A 52 -5.61 -24.16 -24.86
CA PRO A 52 -5.71 -24.37 -26.30
C PRO A 52 -6.78 -25.44 -26.57
N ARG A 53 -7.85 -25.03 -27.26
CA ARG A 53 -8.80 -25.94 -27.92
C ARG A 53 -8.10 -26.63 -29.09
N HIS A 54 -7.08 -27.45 -28.81
CA HIS A 54 -6.61 -28.42 -29.80
C HIS A 54 -7.43 -29.69 -29.64
N LEU A 55 -8.22 -29.92 -30.67
CA LEU A 55 -8.98 -31.13 -30.93
C LEU A 55 -8.16 -32.40 -30.65
N THR A 56 -8.84 -33.39 -30.08
CA THR A 56 -8.55 -34.83 -30.23
C THR A 56 -7.20 -35.37 -29.76
N ARG A 57 -7.07 -35.64 -28.45
CA ARG A 57 -6.65 -36.96 -27.95
C ARG A 57 -7.07 -37.09 -26.49
N GLN A 58 -7.98 -38.01 -26.21
CA GLN A 58 -8.43 -38.36 -24.87
C GLN A 58 -7.23 -38.78 -24.01
N THR A 59 -6.81 -37.92 -23.08
CA THR A 59 -6.24 -38.36 -21.81
C THR A 59 -7.34 -38.20 -20.75
N PRO A 60 -7.66 -39.23 -19.94
CA PRO A 60 -8.91 -39.25 -19.17
C PRO A 60 -8.90 -38.39 -17.91
N ASP A 61 -7.74 -37.93 -17.43
CA ASP A 61 -7.59 -37.46 -16.04
C ASP A 61 -7.36 -35.95 -15.88
N ARG A 62 -7.70 -35.13 -16.88
CA ARG A 62 -7.69 -33.67 -16.69
C ARG A 62 -9.03 -33.22 -16.11
N HIS A 63 -9.08 -33.01 -14.80
CA HIS A 63 -10.11 -32.17 -14.21
C HIS A 63 -9.89 -30.72 -14.70
N PRO A 64 -10.84 -30.10 -15.42
CA PRO A 64 -10.73 -28.68 -15.76
C PRO A 64 -10.88 -27.84 -14.48
N LEU A 65 -10.16 -26.72 -14.40
CA LEU A 65 -10.43 -25.74 -13.34
C LEU A 65 -11.91 -25.38 -13.39
N PRO A 66 -12.60 -25.31 -12.23
CA PRO A 66 -13.94 -24.78 -12.21
C PRO A 66 -13.91 -23.35 -12.77
N THR A 67 -14.76 -23.09 -13.76
CA THR A 67 -14.88 -21.80 -14.44
C THR A 67 -14.88 -20.58 -13.50
N PRO A 68 -15.56 -20.55 -12.33
CA PRO A 68 -15.46 -19.38 -11.45
C PRO A 68 -14.05 -19.13 -10.90
N LEU A 69 -13.25 -20.18 -10.67
CA LEU A 69 -11.90 -20.05 -10.11
C LEU A 69 -10.91 -19.52 -11.15
N ALA A 70 -11.10 -19.85 -12.43
CA ALA A 70 -10.27 -19.34 -13.52
C ALA A 70 -10.44 -17.83 -13.76
N TRP A 71 -11.61 -17.27 -13.43
CA TRP A 71 -11.91 -15.83 -13.56
C TRP A 71 -11.68 -15.04 -12.28
N ALA A 72 -11.43 -15.72 -11.15
CA ALA A 72 -11.26 -15.09 -9.86
C ALA A 72 -10.14 -14.03 -9.83
N PRO A 73 -8.96 -14.23 -10.47
CA PRO A 73 -7.91 -13.21 -10.44
C PRO A 73 -8.30 -11.90 -11.14
N ALA A 74 -9.03 -11.96 -12.26
CA ALA A 74 -9.50 -10.76 -12.94
C ALA A 74 -10.53 -10.01 -12.10
N LEU A 75 -11.47 -10.71 -11.47
CA LEU A 75 -12.51 -10.08 -10.64
C LEU A 75 -11.91 -9.51 -9.35
N ILE A 76 -11.15 -10.31 -8.62
CA ILE A 76 -10.58 -9.90 -7.33
C ILE A 76 -9.47 -8.87 -7.53
N GLY A 77 -8.60 -9.06 -8.52
CA GLY A 77 -7.51 -8.13 -8.84
C GLY A 77 -8.02 -6.76 -9.26
N THR A 78 -9.07 -6.69 -10.09
CA THR A 78 -9.68 -5.40 -10.47
C THR A 78 -10.36 -4.70 -9.30
N LEU A 79 -11.12 -5.43 -8.47
CA LEU A 79 -11.73 -4.87 -7.26
C LEU A 79 -10.68 -4.37 -6.26
N ALA A 80 -9.60 -5.14 -6.04
CA ALA A 80 -8.49 -4.76 -5.18
C ALA A 80 -7.79 -3.50 -5.71
N ALA A 81 -7.49 -3.44 -7.00
CA ALA A 81 -6.89 -2.26 -7.62
C ALA A 81 -7.79 -1.01 -7.50
N LEU A 82 -9.10 -1.15 -7.72
CA LEU A 82 -10.06 -0.08 -7.51
C LEU A 82 -10.08 0.39 -6.05
N ALA A 83 -10.02 -0.53 -5.09
CA ALA A 83 -9.96 -0.19 -3.68
C ALA A 83 -8.66 0.57 -3.33
N HIS A 84 -7.53 0.22 -3.94
CA HIS A 84 -6.26 0.97 -3.78
C HIS A 84 -6.37 2.39 -4.34
N VAL A 85 -6.98 2.57 -5.51
CA VAL A 85 -7.22 3.89 -6.12
C VAL A 85 -8.21 4.72 -5.30
N GLU A 86 -9.31 4.12 -4.83
CA GLU A 86 -10.31 4.81 -4.04
C GLU A 86 -9.75 5.23 -2.68
N GLN A 87 -8.90 4.41 -2.05
CA GLN A 87 -8.20 4.76 -0.82
C GLN A 87 -7.25 5.95 -1.00
N ILE A 88 -6.61 6.11 -2.17
CA ILE A 88 -5.81 7.30 -2.50
C ILE A 88 -6.71 8.54 -2.55
N ARG A 89 -7.88 8.44 -3.19
CA ARG A 89 -8.81 9.58 -3.37
C ARG A 89 -9.54 9.97 -2.09
N ARG A 90 -9.98 8.98 -1.32
CA ARG A 90 -10.87 9.12 -0.16
C ARG A 90 -10.48 8.13 0.94
N PRO A 91 -9.41 8.41 1.71
CA PRO A 91 -9.01 7.54 2.79
C PRO A 91 -10.10 7.49 3.87
N SER A 92 -10.71 6.31 4.07
CA SER A 92 -11.75 6.07 5.07
C SER A 92 -11.56 4.70 5.75
N GLU A 93 -12.24 4.48 6.87
CA GLU A 93 -12.21 3.17 7.54
C GLU A 93 -12.83 2.08 6.67
N ARG A 94 -13.88 2.42 5.91
CA ARG A 94 -14.59 1.48 5.01
C ARG A 94 -13.69 1.02 3.87
N THR A 95 -13.02 1.95 3.21
CA THR A 95 -12.08 1.65 2.11
C THR A 95 -10.86 0.88 2.62
N THR A 96 -10.41 1.16 3.85
CA THR A 96 -9.35 0.38 4.51
C THR A 96 -9.79 -1.06 4.81
N ALA A 97 -11.01 -1.26 5.30
CA ALA A 97 -11.55 -2.60 5.54
C ALA A 97 -11.74 -3.39 4.24
N ALA A 98 -12.24 -2.73 3.19
CA ALA A 98 -12.38 -3.33 1.86
C ALA A 98 -11.02 -3.78 1.31
N LEU A 99 -9.99 -2.93 1.41
CA LEU A 99 -8.63 -3.28 1.02
C LEU A 99 -8.10 -4.53 1.73
N ARG A 100 -8.30 -4.65 3.04
CA ARG A 100 -7.87 -5.85 3.78
C ARG A 100 -8.52 -7.12 3.28
N ILE A 101 -9.83 -7.08 3.06
CA ILE A 101 -10.59 -8.23 2.59
C ILE A 101 -10.14 -8.60 1.18
N LEU A 102 -9.95 -7.61 0.31
CA LEU A 102 -9.56 -7.82 -1.08
C LEU A 102 -8.10 -8.27 -1.23
N ASP A 103 -7.16 -7.69 -0.47
CA ASP A 103 -5.76 -8.13 -0.45
C ASP A 103 -5.66 -9.56 0.10
N ALA A 104 -6.40 -9.89 1.18
CA ALA A 104 -6.46 -11.25 1.70
C ALA A 104 -7.08 -12.24 0.70
N ALA A 105 -8.16 -11.84 0.01
CA ALA A 105 -8.77 -12.64 -1.04
C ALA A 105 -7.83 -12.85 -2.23
N THR A 106 -7.05 -11.84 -2.60
CA THR A 106 -6.03 -11.91 -3.66
C THR A 106 -4.96 -12.94 -3.30
N VAL A 107 -4.41 -12.87 -2.09
CA VAL A 107 -3.43 -13.84 -1.58
C VAL A 107 -4.02 -15.25 -1.56
N ALA A 108 -5.21 -15.43 -0.99
CA ALA A 108 -5.87 -16.73 -0.92
C ALA A 108 -6.13 -17.31 -2.31
N THR A 109 -6.61 -16.51 -3.25
CA THR A 109 -6.85 -16.93 -4.65
C THR A 109 -5.56 -17.34 -5.33
N GLY A 110 -4.49 -16.54 -5.20
CA GLY A 110 -3.18 -16.88 -5.75
C GLY A 110 -2.60 -18.15 -5.14
N CYS A 111 -2.77 -18.39 -3.83
CA CYS A 111 -2.37 -19.64 -3.19
C CYS A 111 -3.17 -20.86 -3.67
N VAL A 112 -4.49 -20.72 -3.84
CA VAL A 112 -5.34 -21.79 -4.35
C VAL A 112 -4.96 -22.15 -5.78
N LEU A 113 -4.73 -21.14 -6.64
CA LEU A 113 -4.28 -21.36 -8.02
C LEU A 113 -2.87 -21.96 -8.06
N LEU A 114 -1.95 -21.49 -7.21
CA LEU A 114 -0.61 -22.07 -7.13
C LEU A 114 -0.66 -23.54 -6.70
N ALA A 115 -1.48 -23.88 -5.71
CA ALA A 115 -1.67 -25.28 -5.32
C ALA A 115 -2.23 -26.10 -6.49
N TYR A 116 -3.21 -25.56 -7.21
CA TYR A 116 -3.75 -26.19 -8.41
C TYR A 116 -2.67 -26.42 -9.49
N ASP A 117 -1.83 -25.41 -9.76
CA ASP A 117 -0.74 -25.48 -10.73
C ASP A 117 0.32 -26.52 -10.36
N LEU A 118 0.60 -26.68 -9.06
CA LEU A 118 1.55 -27.66 -8.54
C LEU A 118 1.02 -29.09 -8.59
N PHE A 119 -0.29 -29.28 -8.40
CA PHE A 119 -0.92 -30.61 -8.44
C PHE A 119 -1.40 -31.03 -9.84
N ALA A 120 -1.36 -30.14 -10.83
CA ALA A 120 -1.67 -30.48 -12.22
C ALA A 120 -0.52 -31.29 -12.85
N THR A 121 -0.57 -32.61 -12.70
CA THR A 121 0.56 -33.50 -13.00
C THR A 121 0.86 -33.82 -14.46
N ASP A 122 0.05 -33.43 -15.46
CA ASP A 122 0.33 -33.89 -16.84
C ASP A 122 0.12 -32.84 -17.95
N GLY A 123 1.24 -32.40 -18.54
CA GLY A 123 1.34 -32.08 -19.98
C GLY A 123 1.55 -30.61 -20.39
N LYS A 124 1.86 -29.72 -19.44
CA LYS A 124 2.17 -28.27 -19.50
C LYS A 124 1.16 -27.47 -18.67
N PRO A 125 1.43 -27.28 -17.37
CA PRO A 125 0.61 -26.39 -16.55
C PRO A 125 0.76 -24.94 -17.05
N PRO A 126 -0.22 -24.05 -16.78
CA PRO A 126 0.06 -22.62 -16.76
C PRO A 126 1.26 -22.38 -15.83
N SER A 127 2.14 -21.45 -16.19
CA SER A 127 3.35 -21.23 -15.39
C SER A 127 2.94 -20.79 -13.97
N PRO A 128 3.41 -21.48 -12.90
CA PRO A 128 3.05 -21.13 -11.52
C PRO A 128 3.50 -19.72 -11.14
N LEU A 129 4.37 -19.12 -11.97
CA LEU A 129 4.80 -17.74 -11.92
C LEU A 129 3.63 -16.76 -11.93
N GLY A 130 2.57 -17.00 -12.70
CA GLY A 130 1.40 -16.13 -12.72
C GLY A 130 0.70 -16.12 -11.36
N SER A 131 0.34 -17.31 -10.87
CA SER A 131 -0.37 -17.50 -9.60
C SER A 131 0.43 -16.95 -8.41
N LEU A 132 1.75 -17.15 -8.43
CA LEU A 132 2.68 -16.61 -7.44
C LEU A 132 2.85 -15.09 -7.56
N ALA A 133 2.90 -14.54 -8.77
CA ALA A 133 2.93 -13.09 -8.99
C ALA A 133 1.65 -12.42 -8.48
N PHE A 134 0.49 -13.03 -8.70
CA PHE A 134 -0.78 -12.53 -8.17
C PHE A 134 -0.85 -12.60 -6.64
N ALA A 135 -0.44 -13.72 -6.04
CA ALA A 135 -0.36 -13.86 -4.59
C ALA A 135 0.60 -12.82 -3.98
N SER A 136 1.77 -12.61 -4.60
CA SER A 136 2.76 -11.65 -4.12
C SER A 136 2.29 -10.21 -4.28
N ALA A 137 1.55 -9.87 -5.35
CA ALA A 137 0.91 -8.56 -5.51
C ALA A 137 -0.08 -8.26 -4.36
N GLY A 138 -0.93 -9.23 -4.00
CA GLY A 138 -1.83 -9.10 -2.84
C GLY A 138 -1.08 -8.97 -1.52
N PHE A 139 0.01 -9.70 -1.34
CA PHE A 139 0.86 -9.60 -0.16
C PHE A 139 1.57 -8.24 -0.05
N ILE A 140 2.05 -7.69 -1.17
CA ILE A 140 2.62 -6.34 -1.23
C ILE A 140 1.56 -5.31 -0.80
N GLY A 141 0.32 -5.42 -1.31
CA GLY A 141 -0.80 -4.57 -0.87
C GLY A 141 -1.01 -4.60 0.66
N ALA A 142 -1.07 -5.80 1.23
CA ALA A 142 -1.25 -5.99 2.67
C ALA A 142 -0.07 -5.42 3.50
N THR A 143 1.18 -5.57 3.02
CA THR A 143 2.36 -5.02 3.73
C THR A 143 2.41 -3.50 3.69
N ILE A 144 2.04 -2.87 2.56
CA ILE A 144 1.92 -1.40 2.47
C ILE A 144 0.89 -0.90 3.49
N GLU A 145 -0.26 -1.57 3.59
CA GLU A 145 -1.31 -1.19 4.54
C GLU A 145 -0.88 -1.36 6.01
N ARG A 146 -0.01 -2.33 6.30
CA ARG A 146 0.61 -2.46 7.63
C ARG A 146 1.58 -1.33 7.92
N GLN A 147 2.47 -1.01 6.98
CA GLN A 147 3.47 0.07 7.13
C GLN A 147 2.80 1.43 7.33
N GLU A 148 1.75 1.72 6.56
CA GLU A 148 1.01 2.98 6.72
C GLU A 148 0.37 3.09 8.11
N ARG A 149 -0.14 1.99 8.68
CA ARG A 149 -0.68 1.97 10.04
C ARG A 149 0.39 2.22 11.09
N GLU A 150 1.55 1.61 10.94
CA GLU A 150 2.69 1.80 11.85
C GLU A 150 3.17 3.26 11.82
N LEU A 151 3.29 3.85 10.63
CA LEU A 151 3.64 5.26 10.44
C LEU A 151 2.60 6.21 11.06
N ARG A 152 1.30 5.97 10.85
CA ARG A 152 0.23 6.79 11.45
C ARG A 152 0.26 6.72 12.97
N ARG A 153 0.50 5.54 13.55
CA ARG A 153 0.61 5.36 15.01
C ARG A 153 1.81 6.12 15.56
N ALA A 154 2.98 5.99 14.91
CA ALA A 154 4.18 6.71 15.30
C ALA A 154 3.97 8.24 15.23
N GLN A 155 3.32 8.75 14.18
CA GLN A 155 2.99 10.17 14.06
C GLN A 155 2.05 10.66 15.16
N LEU A 156 1.01 9.88 15.49
CA LEU A 156 0.09 10.21 16.59
C LEU A 156 0.82 10.23 17.94
N GLU A 157 1.74 9.30 18.17
CA GLU A 157 2.54 9.28 19.38
C GLU A 157 3.49 10.48 19.46
N LEU A 158 4.17 10.82 18.36
CA LEU A 158 5.02 12.01 18.28
C LEU A 158 4.24 13.30 18.51
N ARG A 159 3.03 13.43 17.94
CA ARG A 159 2.14 14.58 18.20
C ARG A 159 1.75 14.68 19.67
N ARG A 160 1.37 13.56 20.30
CA ARG A 160 1.06 13.54 21.75
C ARG A 160 2.25 13.96 22.59
N ARG A 161 3.46 13.48 22.25
CA ARG A 161 4.69 13.88 22.96
C ARG A 161 5.00 15.36 22.76
N ALA A 162 4.85 15.88 21.53
CA ALA A 162 5.04 17.29 21.23
C ALA A 162 4.06 18.18 22.02
N ASP A 163 2.78 17.80 22.11
CA ASP A 163 1.77 18.53 22.89
C ASP A 163 2.13 18.58 24.38
N VAL A 164 2.65 17.49 24.94
CA VAL A 164 3.09 17.43 26.34
C VAL A 164 4.32 18.32 26.55
N VAL A 165 5.29 18.28 25.64
CA VAL A 165 6.48 19.14 25.70
C VAL A 165 6.09 20.62 25.57
N GLU A 166 5.18 20.99 24.67
CA GLU A 166 4.71 22.36 24.52
C GLU A 166 4.05 22.89 25.80
N ARG A 167 3.30 22.04 26.52
CA ARG A 167 2.70 22.39 27.82
C ARG A 167 3.74 22.56 28.93
N LEU A 168 4.86 21.84 28.85
CA LEU A 168 5.91 21.85 29.87
C LEU A 168 6.98 22.93 29.63
N ILE A 169 7.09 23.49 28.43
CA ILE A 169 7.98 24.62 28.17
C ILE A 169 7.30 25.90 28.67
N PRO A 170 7.77 26.52 29.77
CA PRO A 170 7.24 27.80 30.19
C PRO A 170 7.49 28.81 29.07
N ARG A 171 6.41 29.41 28.54
CA ARG A 171 6.47 30.54 27.62
C ARG A 171 7.13 31.73 28.34
N ARG A 172 8.46 31.74 28.43
CA ARG A 172 9.24 32.92 28.85
C ARG A 172 9.06 33.97 27.76
N LYS A 173 7.99 34.78 27.87
CA LYS A 173 7.90 36.05 27.15
C LYS A 173 9.15 36.84 27.54
N ALA A 174 10.04 37.09 26.59
CA ALA A 174 11.15 38.00 26.80
C ALA A 174 10.56 39.39 27.10
N LYS A 175 10.53 39.76 28.38
CA LYS A 175 10.35 41.16 28.78
C LYS A 175 11.61 41.89 28.30
N LEU A 176 11.53 42.49 27.12
CA LEU A 176 12.52 43.46 26.67
C LEU A 176 12.34 44.70 27.53
N ASP A 177 13.05 44.76 28.66
CA ASP A 177 13.20 46.00 29.40
C ASP A 177 13.93 47.00 28.50
N ARG A 178 13.19 48.04 28.13
CA ARG A 178 13.65 49.13 27.29
C ARG A 178 14.58 50.00 28.14
N VAL A 179 15.87 49.63 28.19
CA VAL A 179 16.91 50.49 28.77
C VAL A 179 17.04 51.71 27.86
N VAL A 180 16.42 52.81 28.27
CA VAL A 180 16.59 54.13 27.64
C VAL A 180 17.93 54.68 28.09
N ILE A 181 18.92 54.61 27.20
CA ILE A 181 20.18 55.32 27.37
C ILE A 181 19.91 56.76 26.93
N HIS A 182 19.82 57.69 27.89
CA HIS A 182 19.93 59.11 27.61
C HIS A 182 21.41 59.40 27.29
N VAL A 183 21.66 59.82 26.05
CA VAL A 183 22.90 60.51 25.63
C VAL A 183 22.55 61.98 25.47
#